data_AF-A0A9P9ENX9-F1
#
_entry.id   AF-A0A9P9ENX9-F1
#
_cell.length_a   1.000
_cell.length_b   1.000
_cell.length_c   1.000
_cell.angle_alpha   90.00
_cell.angle_beta   90.00
_cell.angle_gamma   90.00
#
_symmetry.space_group_name_H-M   'P 1'
#
loop_
_entity.id
_entity.type
_entity.pdbx_description
1 polymer ?
#
loop_
_entity_poly.entity_id
_entity_poly.type
_entity_poly.pdbx_seq_one_letter_code
_entity_poly.pdbx_strand_id
1 'polypeptide(L)'
;MAHLVATTPQGPRCRKEYKGQRILYELGLQKALDNYAGSDPIHSRTAYPDTCYGFGPFAFGFLNVHGCPAICLFEFDANHLMDRHSTSEYVAATKNVYFTVRSVSTIGNYDYMFSCSFFMDGSITVEARASGYIRAAFFAKNHHYPFQIHDQLSGLLHDHMPNYKADFDILGTENTVQSMGKVPHNTTYPPLRGKVLNTIKWNRSYIENEDEGAKWAEHDIMGDLPTTVFTTAHPRIQFVPTNYLDIGASVEMANMVRTKYQGGVTMDVINFGAYDGTCDLDYEPAVVGLWEHKGDAVVRKFPCSPDDPYYQTGSISQVNRTTKIDRTEQ
;
A
#
# COMPACT_ATOMS: atom_id res chain seq x y z
N MET A 1 9.10 15.89 -5.35
CA MET A 1 8.31 15.55 -6.56
C MET A 1 8.07 14.04 -6.56
N ALA A 2 6.88 13.56 -6.90
CA ALA A 2 6.59 12.13 -7.04
C ALA A 2 6.45 11.78 -8.52
N HIS A 3 7.26 10.85 -9.01
CA HIS A 3 7.15 10.33 -10.37
C HIS A 3 6.52 8.94 -10.33
N LEU A 4 5.53 8.70 -11.19
CA LEU A 4 4.79 7.46 -11.29
C LEU A 4 5.17 6.74 -12.59
N VAL A 5 5.55 5.46 -12.47
CA VAL A 5 5.77 4.57 -13.62
C VAL A 5 4.89 3.35 -13.42
N ALA A 6 4.14 2.93 -14.44
CA ALA A 6 3.36 1.69 -14.40
C ALA A 6 3.87 0.71 -15.46
N THR A 7 3.98 -0.58 -15.10
CA THR A 7 4.39 -1.62 -16.05
C THR A 7 3.36 -2.75 -16.10
N THR A 8 3.30 -3.44 -17.24
CA THR A 8 2.43 -4.60 -17.44
C THR A 8 2.61 -5.68 -16.36
N PRO A 9 3.83 -6.12 -15.99
CA PRO A 9 3.98 -7.18 -15.00
C PRO A 9 3.74 -6.73 -13.56
N GLN A 10 4.06 -5.48 -13.18
CA GLN A 10 4.23 -5.09 -11.77
C GLN A 10 3.36 -3.91 -11.32
N GLY A 11 2.60 -3.29 -12.22
CA GLY A 11 1.75 -2.15 -11.86
C GLY A 11 2.57 -0.90 -11.50
N PRO A 12 2.04 -0.02 -10.61
CA PRO A 12 2.62 1.29 -10.33
C PRO A 12 3.90 1.22 -9.46
N ARG A 13 4.80 2.16 -9.72
CA ARG A 13 6.07 2.38 -9.05
C ARG A 13 6.19 3.83 -8.65
N CYS A 14 6.70 4.07 -7.45
CA CYS A 14 6.82 5.38 -6.84
C CYS A 14 8.29 5.78 -6.69
N ARG A 15 8.55 7.08 -6.76
CA ARG A 15 9.84 7.71 -6.46
C ARG A 15 9.62 8.86 -5.48
N LYS A 16 10.57 9.13 -4.59
CA LYS A 16 10.46 10.23 -3.64
C LYS A 16 11.69 11.14 -3.62
N GLU A 17 11.41 12.42 -3.82
CA GLU A 17 12.25 13.53 -3.39
C GLU A 17 11.56 14.30 -2.28
N TYR A 18 12.29 14.59 -1.21
CA TYR A 18 11.83 15.32 -0.04
C TYR A 18 12.77 16.50 0.21
N LYS A 19 12.20 17.70 0.34
CA LYS A 19 12.95 18.96 0.50
C LYS A 19 14.09 19.16 -0.53
N GLY A 20 13.83 18.79 -1.79
CA GLY A 20 14.80 18.94 -2.88
C GLY A 20 15.88 17.86 -2.95
N GLN A 21 15.86 16.88 -2.05
CA GLN A 21 16.80 15.76 -2.02
C GLN A 21 16.10 14.45 -2.32
N ARG A 22 16.71 13.61 -3.16
CA ARG A 22 16.24 12.25 -3.39
C ARG A 22 16.43 11.42 -2.12
N ILE A 23 15.41 10.67 -1.74
CA ILE A 23 15.46 9.70 -0.63
C ILE A 23 15.22 8.28 -1.16
N LEU A 24 14.42 8.14 -2.20
CA LEU A 24 14.01 6.85 -2.74
C LEU A 24 13.98 6.91 -4.27
N TYR A 25 14.91 6.22 -4.90
CA TYR A 25 15.01 6.15 -6.36
C TYR A 25 13.88 5.33 -6.97
N GLU A 26 13.57 4.20 -6.34
CA GLU A 26 12.56 3.27 -6.82
C GLU A 26 11.88 2.55 -5.66
N LEU A 27 10.56 2.56 -5.68
CA LEU A 27 9.72 1.74 -4.81
C LEU A 27 8.62 1.10 -5.64
N GLY A 28 8.58 -0.21 -5.69
CA GLY A 28 7.56 -0.89 -6.47
C GLY A 28 7.54 -2.38 -6.28
N LEU A 29 6.36 -2.95 -6.55
CA LEU A 29 6.13 -4.38 -6.53
C LEU A 29 7.09 -5.06 -7.52
N GLN A 30 7.72 -6.15 -7.07
CA GLN A 30 8.57 -6.99 -7.90
C GLN A 30 7.85 -8.27 -8.26
N LYS A 31 7.22 -8.91 -7.26
CA LYS A 31 6.51 -10.18 -7.35
C LYS A 31 5.38 -10.23 -6.32
N ALA A 32 4.35 -11.00 -6.62
CA ALA A 32 3.40 -11.50 -5.64
C ALA A 32 3.32 -13.02 -5.84
N LEU A 33 3.42 -13.76 -4.75
CA LEU A 33 3.34 -15.21 -4.73
C LEU A 33 2.20 -15.63 -3.81
N ASP A 34 1.33 -16.49 -4.32
CA ASP A 34 0.33 -17.18 -3.53
C ASP A 34 0.64 -18.66 -3.50
N ASN A 35 1.12 -19.14 -2.36
CA ASN A 35 1.49 -20.55 -2.20
C ASN A 35 0.43 -21.28 -1.38
N TYR A 36 -0.18 -22.31 -1.95
CA TYR A 36 -1.26 -23.05 -1.33
C TYR A 36 -0.80 -24.35 -0.69
N ALA A 37 -1.52 -24.75 0.34
CA ALA A 37 -1.43 -26.07 0.94
C ALA A 37 -2.84 -26.68 1.08
N GLY A 38 -2.98 -27.96 0.72
CA GLY A 38 -4.25 -28.67 0.77
C GLY A 38 -4.07 -30.18 0.78
N SER A 39 -5.15 -30.91 1.10
CA SER A 39 -5.13 -32.38 1.12
C SER A 39 -5.26 -33.01 -0.27
N ASP A 40 -5.74 -32.25 -1.26
CA ASP A 40 -5.90 -32.70 -2.64
C ASP A 40 -4.68 -32.34 -3.51
N PRO A 41 -4.42 -33.09 -4.60
CA PRO A 41 -3.25 -32.89 -5.45
C PRO A 41 -3.26 -31.59 -6.25
N ILE A 42 -4.40 -30.89 -6.37
CA ILE A 42 -4.49 -29.63 -7.09
C ILE A 42 -3.94 -28.52 -6.18
N HIS A 43 -4.51 -28.36 -4.99
CA HIS A 43 -4.14 -27.27 -4.09
C HIS A 43 -2.78 -27.48 -3.41
N SER A 44 -2.39 -28.72 -3.10
CA SER A 44 -1.04 -29.02 -2.57
C SER A 44 0.11 -28.70 -3.52
N ARG A 45 -0.18 -28.49 -4.82
CA ARG A 45 0.81 -28.18 -5.86
C ARG A 45 0.60 -26.81 -6.47
N THR A 46 -0.29 -26.00 -5.88
CA THR A 46 -0.63 -24.69 -6.42
C THR A 46 0.28 -23.63 -5.82
N ALA A 47 1.06 -22.98 -6.68
CA ALA A 47 1.84 -21.80 -6.33
C ALA A 47 1.71 -20.79 -7.49
N TYR A 48 1.05 -19.65 -7.25
CA TYR A 48 0.80 -18.63 -8.27
C TYR A 48 1.83 -17.51 -8.22
N PRO A 49 2.68 -17.36 -9.26
CA PRO A 49 3.53 -16.19 -9.39
C PRO A 49 2.79 -15.10 -10.17
N ASP A 50 1.89 -14.35 -9.53
CA ASP A 50 0.91 -13.48 -10.19
C ASP A 50 1.47 -12.46 -11.19
N THR A 51 2.72 -12.06 -11.03
CA THR A 51 3.44 -11.25 -12.02
C THR A 51 3.57 -11.89 -13.41
N CYS A 52 3.37 -13.21 -13.54
CA CYS A 52 3.35 -13.91 -14.82
C CYS A 52 2.07 -13.62 -15.62
N TYR A 53 0.93 -13.42 -14.92
CA TYR A 53 -0.31 -12.92 -15.49
C TYR A 53 -0.21 -11.40 -15.71
N GLY A 54 0.44 -10.72 -14.76
CA GLY A 54 0.80 -9.31 -14.80
C GLY A 54 -0.23 -8.40 -14.16
N PHE A 55 0.18 -7.52 -13.28
CA PHE A 55 -0.74 -6.64 -12.53
C PHE A 55 -1.36 -5.51 -13.37
N GLY A 56 -0.66 -5.03 -14.39
CA GLY A 56 -1.09 -3.92 -15.24
C GLY A 56 -2.32 -4.23 -16.10
N PRO A 57 -2.37 -5.36 -16.84
CA PRO A 57 -3.54 -5.75 -17.63
C PRO A 57 -4.84 -5.90 -16.82
N PHE A 58 -4.73 -6.21 -15.53
CA PHE A 58 -5.86 -6.40 -14.63
C PHE A 58 -6.10 -5.18 -13.72
N ALA A 59 -5.45 -4.04 -13.98
CA ALA A 59 -5.67 -2.80 -13.25
C ALA A 59 -6.93 -2.07 -13.75
N PHE A 60 -8.09 -2.65 -13.44
CA PHE A 60 -9.39 -2.16 -13.91
C PHE A 60 -9.79 -0.82 -13.26
N GLY A 61 -10.74 -0.14 -13.92
CA GLY A 61 -11.22 1.18 -13.50
C GLY A 61 -11.86 1.18 -12.11
N PHE A 62 -11.58 2.19 -11.28
CA PHE A 62 -12.18 2.32 -9.95
C PHE A 62 -13.69 2.64 -10.03
N LEU A 63 -14.47 2.04 -9.13
CA LEU A 63 -15.90 2.31 -8.97
C LEU A 63 -16.20 3.33 -7.85
N ASN A 64 -15.26 4.21 -7.50
CA ASN A 64 -15.42 5.12 -6.36
C ASN A 64 -15.85 6.54 -6.76
N VAL A 65 -16.23 7.30 -5.72
CA VAL A 65 -16.55 8.74 -5.66
C VAL A 65 -15.61 9.68 -6.41
N HIS A 66 -14.38 9.25 -6.73
CA HIS A 66 -13.37 10.07 -7.37
C HIS A 66 -13.17 9.76 -8.86
N GLY A 67 -13.91 8.79 -9.43
CA GLY A 67 -13.98 8.54 -10.88
C GLY A 67 -12.63 8.29 -11.56
N CYS A 68 -11.62 7.86 -10.80
CA CYS A 68 -10.28 7.66 -11.33
C CYS A 68 -10.26 6.43 -12.26
N PRO A 69 -9.45 6.42 -13.32
CA PRO A 69 -9.31 5.29 -14.24
C PRO A 69 -8.58 4.14 -13.53
N ALA A 70 -7.31 3.84 -13.83
CA ALA A 70 -6.58 2.72 -13.21
C ALA A 70 -5.73 3.12 -11.99
N ILE A 71 -5.45 4.42 -11.82
CA ILE A 71 -4.61 4.92 -10.72
C ILE A 71 -5.26 6.16 -10.11
N CYS A 72 -5.46 6.14 -8.79
CA CYS A 72 -6.04 7.24 -8.02
C CYS A 72 -4.94 8.03 -7.31
N LEU A 73 -5.04 9.35 -7.33
CA LEU A 73 -4.19 10.27 -6.60
C LEU A 73 -5.10 11.14 -5.72
N PHE A 74 -4.89 11.16 -4.41
CA PHE A 74 -5.71 11.95 -3.50
C PHE A 74 -4.96 12.34 -2.22
N GLU A 75 -5.34 13.48 -1.65
CA GLU A 75 -5.00 13.83 -0.27
C GLU A 75 -6.07 13.29 0.69
N PHE A 76 -5.66 12.95 1.90
CA PHE A 76 -6.54 12.43 2.93
C PHE A 76 -6.19 13.05 4.28
N ASP A 77 -7.20 13.64 4.95
CA ASP A 77 -7.09 14.09 6.34
C ASP A 77 -7.30 12.89 7.26
N ALA A 78 -6.24 12.44 7.92
CA ALA A 78 -6.29 11.25 8.75
C ALA A 78 -7.26 11.43 9.94
N ASN A 79 -7.81 10.32 10.42
CA ASN A 79 -8.67 10.31 11.60
C ASN A 79 -7.93 10.55 12.94
N HIS A 80 -6.65 10.90 12.88
CA HIS A 80 -5.81 11.19 14.04
C HIS A 80 -4.82 12.30 13.67
N LEU A 81 -4.43 13.09 14.67
CA LEU A 81 -3.47 14.19 14.51
C LEU A 81 -2.05 13.66 14.30
N MET A 82 -1.20 14.45 13.63
CA MET A 82 0.21 14.13 13.44
C MET A 82 0.95 14.25 14.76
N ASP A 83 0.70 15.34 15.47
CA ASP A 83 1.12 15.56 16.84
C ASP A 83 0.12 16.43 17.59
N ARG A 84 0.23 16.38 18.93
CA ARG A 84 -0.47 17.28 19.83
C ARG A 84 0.25 17.36 21.16
N HIS A 85 0.16 18.52 21.81
CA HIS A 85 0.63 18.70 23.18
C HIS A 85 -0.31 19.62 23.97
N SER A 86 -0.39 19.41 25.28
CA SER A 86 -1.24 20.19 26.17
C SER A 86 -0.52 20.43 27.48
N THR A 87 -0.64 21.66 27.99
CA THR A 87 -0.12 22.10 29.29
C THR A 87 -1.25 22.72 30.10
N SER A 88 -0.96 23.28 31.28
CA SER A 88 -1.93 24.09 32.03
C SER A 88 -2.29 25.42 31.35
N GLU A 89 -1.50 25.87 30.37
CA GLU A 89 -1.59 27.22 29.79
C GLU A 89 -1.95 27.22 28.30
N TYR A 90 -1.69 26.12 27.58
CA TYR A 90 -1.94 26.04 26.15
C TYR A 90 -2.15 24.61 25.64
N VAL A 91 -2.82 24.50 24.50
CA VAL A 91 -2.90 23.29 23.65
C VAL A 91 -2.36 23.63 22.26
N ALA A 92 -1.62 22.71 21.66
CA ALA A 92 -1.20 22.76 20.27
C ALA A 92 -1.49 21.42 19.57
N ALA A 93 -1.83 21.48 18.28
CA ALA A 93 -2.18 20.31 17.48
C ALA A 93 -1.88 20.54 16.00
N THR A 94 -1.39 19.50 15.33
CA THR A 94 -1.07 19.51 13.90
C THR A 94 -1.91 18.48 13.16
N LYS A 95 -2.59 18.90 12.08
CA LYS A 95 -3.36 17.97 11.23
C LYS A 95 -2.45 16.96 10.55
N ASN A 96 -2.94 15.73 10.37
CA ASN A 96 -2.23 14.69 9.63
C ASN A 96 -2.85 14.52 8.25
N VAL A 97 -2.43 15.37 7.32
CA VAL A 97 -2.81 15.24 5.91
C VAL A 97 -1.71 14.48 5.18
N TYR A 98 -2.06 13.45 4.43
CA TYR A 98 -1.13 12.67 3.63
C TYR A 98 -1.65 12.47 2.20
N PHE A 99 -0.73 12.26 1.27
CA PHE A 99 -1.03 12.05 -0.14
C PHE A 99 -0.87 10.57 -0.50
N THR A 100 -1.82 9.99 -1.24
CA THR A 100 -1.80 8.57 -1.62
C THR A 100 -1.91 8.40 -3.13
N VAL A 101 -1.06 7.52 -3.66
CA VAL A 101 -1.20 6.92 -4.98
C VAL A 101 -1.69 5.49 -4.81
N ARG A 102 -2.80 5.14 -5.46
CA ARG A 102 -3.44 3.81 -5.33
C ARG A 102 -3.77 3.19 -6.68
N SER A 103 -3.56 1.88 -6.78
CA SER A 103 -4.00 1.04 -7.89
C SER A 103 -4.68 -0.21 -7.33
N VAL A 104 -5.68 -0.73 -8.05
CA VAL A 104 -6.31 -2.01 -7.74
C VAL A 104 -6.13 -2.91 -8.95
N SER A 105 -5.70 -4.15 -8.72
CA SER A 105 -5.55 -5.17 -9.76
C SER A 105 -6.33 -6.42 -9.39
N THR A 106 -7.22 -6.86 -10.28
CA THR A 106 -8.09 -8.03 -10.05
C THR A 106 -7.63 -9.21 -10.89
N ILE A 107 -6.78 -10.07 -10.33
CA ILE A 107 -6.23 -11.23 -11.03
C ILE A 107 -7.05 -12.47 -10.67
N GLY A 108 -7.89 -12.90 -11.60
CA GLY A 108 -8.76 -14.05 -11.40
C GLY A 108 -9.72 -13.83 -10.24
N ASN A 109 -9.53 -14.57 -9.14
CA ASN A 109 -10.37 -14.48 -7.94
C ASN A 109 -9.91 -13.43 -6.93
N TYR A 110 -8.70 -12.87 -7.07
CA TYR A 110 -8.10 -11.97 -6.10
C TYR A 110 -8.21 -10.50 -6.50
N ASP A 111 -8.55 -9.65 -5.53
CA ASP A 111 -8.50 -8.19 -5.66
C ASP A 111 -7.34 -7.63 -4.81
N TYR A 112 -6.31 -7.13 -5.48
CA TYR A 112 -5.14 -6.53 -4.83
C TYR A 112 -5.20 -5.02 -4.86
N MET A 113 -5.26 -4.38 -3.69
CA MET A 113 -5.18 -2.93 -3.55
C MET A 113 -3.79 -2.51 -3.08
N PHE A 114 -3.04 -1.86 -3.96
CA PHE A 114 -1.71 -1.32 -3.65
C PHE A 114 -1.80 0.17 -3.40
N SER A 115 -1.26 0.63 -2.27
CA SER A 115 -1.22 2.05 -1.91
C SER A 115 0.20 2.46 -1.53
N CYS A 116 0.67 3.58 -2.10
CA CYS A 116 1.86 4.28 -1.64
C CYS A 116 1.45 5.65 -1.10
N SER A 117 1.67 5.86 0.20
CA SER A 117 1.27 7.07 0.91
C SER A 117 2.48 7.88 1.38
N PHE A 118 2.39 9.20 1.26
CA PHE A 118 3.44 10.16 1.58
C PHE A 118 2.94 11.12 2.64
N PHE A 119 3.66 11.19 3.75
CA PHE A 119 3.30 12.00 4.91
C PHE A 119 4.16 13.26 4.97
N MET A 120 3.63 14.29 5.63
CA MET A 120 4.30 15.58 5.79
C MET A 120 5.57 15.50 6.65
N ASP A 121 5.63 14.54 7.56
CA ASP A 121 6.81 14.24 8.38
C ASP A 121 7.97 13.60 7.58
N GLY A 122 7.78 13.35 6.28
CA GLY A 122 8.75 12.67 5.43
C GLY A 122 8.59 11.15 5.40
N SER A 123 7.63 10.58 6.15
CA SER A 123 7.35 9.15 6.12
C SER A 123 6.76 8.70 4.77
N ILE A 124 6.96 7.43 4.46
CA ILE A 124 6.40 6.74 3.29
C ILE A 124 5.80 5.43 3.77
N THR A 125 4.60 5.12 3.31
CA THR A 125 3.96 3.84 3.59
C THR A 125 3.69 3.10 2.30
N VAL A 126 3.98 1.80 2.30
CA VAL A 126 3.53 0.86 1.27
C VAL A 126 2.55 -0.10 1.90
N GLU A 127 1.37 -0.19 1.32
CA GLU A 127 0.32 -1.11 1.75
C GLU A 127 -0.09 -1.99 0.58
N ALA A 128 -0.24 -3.28 0.85
CA ALA A 128 -0.99 -4.18 -0.02
C ALA A 128 -2.19 -4.68 0.80
N ARG A 129 -3.38 -4.60 0.23
CA ARG A 129 -4.57 -5.22 0.82
C ARG A 129 -5.15 -6.24 -0.15
N ALA A 130 -5.65 -7.34 0.37
CA ALA A 130 -6.29 -8.39 -0.43
C ALA A 130 -7.80 -8.45 -0.12
N SER A 131 -8.58 -8.71 -1.16
CA SER A 131 -10.01 -9.05 -1.11
C SER A 131 -10.32 -9.99 -2.27
N GLY A 132 -11.59 -10.07 -2.65
CA GLY A 132 -12.07 -11.00 -3.66
C GLY A 132 -12.41 -12.36 -3.07
N TYR A 133 -12.59 -13.32 -3.97
CA TYR A 133 -12.97 -14.68 -3.59
C TYR A 133 -11.75 -15.49 -3.22
N ILE A 134 -11.84 -16.24 -2.12
CA ILE A 134 -10.85 -17.26 -1.82
C ILE A 134 -10.95 -18.39 -2.83
N ARG A 135 -9.81 -19.01 -3.12
CA ARG A 135 -9.80 -20.34 -3.70
C ARG A 135 -10.02 -21.35 -2.59
N ALA A 136 -11.14 -22.04 -2.65
CA ALA A 136 -11.53 -23.05 -1.68
C ALA A 136 -11.34 -24.47 -2.24
N ALA A 137 -11.33 -25.45 -1.34
CA ALA A 137 -11.34 -26.87 -1.69
C ALA A 137 -12.63 -27.55 -1.23
N PHE A 138 -12.92 -28.71 -1.82
CA PHE A 138 -13.94 -29.60 -1.31
C PHE A 138 -13.57 -30.13 0.08
N PHE A 139 -14.49 -30.04 1.04
CA PHE A 139 -14.27 -30.54 2.39
C PHE A 139 -14.46 -32.06 2.48
N ALA A 140 -13.34 -32.79 2.48
CA ALA A 140 -13.32 -34.26 2.55
C ALA A 140 -13.08 -34.83 3.96
N LYS A 141 -13.49 -34.12 5.03
CA LYS A 141 -13.31 -34.54 6.45
C LYS A 141 -11.86 -34.81 6.88
N ASN A 142 -10.89 -34.11 6.29
CA ASN A 142 -9.49 -34.17 6.70
C ASN A 142 -9.13 -32.92 7.52
N HIS A 143 -9.11 -33.06 8.85
CA HIS A 143 -8.94 -31.95 9.80
C HIS A 143 -7.52 -31.36 9.86
N HIS A 144 -6.54 -31.95 9.17
CA HIS A 144 -5.16 -31.43 9.13
C HIS A 144 -4.96 -30.28 8.13
N TYR A 145 -5.88 -30.13 7.18
CA TYR A 145 -5.97 -29.01 6.25
C TYR A 145 -7.23 -28.21 6.61
N PRO A 146 -7.29 -26.91 6.31
CA PRO A 146 -7.94 -25.91 7.17
C PRO A 146 -9.46 -26.05 7.30
N PHE A 147 -9.99 -25.18 8.17
CA PHE A 147 -11.37 -25.10 8.62
C PHE A 147 -12.40 -25.32 7.52
N GLN A 148 -13.44 -26.09 7.88
CA GLN A 148 -14.68 -26.15 7.13
C GLN A 148 -15.41 -24.83 7.32
N ILE A 149 -15.61 -24.09 6.23
CA ILE A 149 -16.24 -22.77 6.22
C ILE A 149 -17.67 -22.80 5.64
N HIS A 150 -18.06 -23.91 4.99
CA HIS A 150 -19.43 -24.19 4.55
C HIS A 150 -19.66 -25.71 4.46
N ASP A 151 -20.91 -26.15 4.23
CA ASP A 151 -21.37 -27.55 4.13
C ASP A 151 -20.38 -28.54 3.47
N GLN A 152 -19.74 -28.12 2.38
CA GLN A 152 -18.77 -28.94 1.63
C GLN A 152 -17.51 -28.14 1.24
N LEU A 153 -17.21 -27.04 1.93
CA LEU A 153 -16.19 -26.07 1.55
C LEU A 153 -15.12 -25.92 2.65
N SER A 154 -13.85 -26.07 2.27
CA SER A 154 -12.67 -25.79 3.10
C SER A 154 -12.01 -24.50 2.62
N GLY A 155 -11.61 -23.65 3.57
CA GLY A 155 -11.06 -22.32 3.29
C GLY A 155 -9.66 -22.29 2.67
N LEU A 156 -8.96 -23.43 2.62
CA LEU A 156 -7.58 -23.62 2.15
C LEU A 156 -6.51 -22.69 2.74
N LEU A 157 -5.36 -23.29 3.10
CA LEU A 157 -4.27 -22.54 3.70
C LEU A 157 -3.43 -22.02 2.55
N HIS A 158 -3.09 -20.75 2.60
CA HIS A 158 -2.20 -20.16 1.62
C HIS A 158 -1.48 -18.95 2.20
N ASP A 159 -0.29 -18.68 1.68
CA ASP A 159 0.49 -17.49 2.01
C ASP A 159 0.42 -16.49 0.86
N HIS A 160 0.16 -15.21 1.19
CA HIS A 160 0.34 -14.09 0.27
C HIS A 160 1.69 -13.42 0.53
N MET A 161 2.58 -13.42 -0.46
CA MET A 161 3.94 -12.90 -0.35
C MET A 161 4.25 -11.82 -1.41
N PRO A 162 3.81 -10.57 -1.21
CA PRO A 162 4.20 -9.47 -2.07
C PRO A 162 5.64 -9.02 -1.76
N ASN A 163 6.51 -9.08 -2.77
CA ASN A 163 7.88 -8.60 -2.71
C ASN A 163 7.99 -7.21 -3.32
N TYR A 164 8.63 -6.28 -2.60
CA TYR A 164 8.87 -4.91 -3.04
C TYR A 164 10.37 -4.64 -3.16
N LYS A 165 10.76 -3.91 -4.21
CA LYS A 165 12.06 -3.24 -4.28
C LYS A 165 11.92 -1.89 -3.60
N ALA A 166 12.80 -1.59 -2.66
CA ALA A 166 12.92 -0.28 -2.01
C ALA A 166 14.38 0.20 -2.13
N ASP A 167 14.63 1.08 -3.09
CA ASP A 167 15.95 1.54 -3.52
C ASP A 167 16.24 2.91 -2.90
N PHE A 168 16.79 2.91 -1.69
CA PHE A 168 17.04 4.11 -0.91
C PHE A 168 18.37 4.77 -1.29
N ASP A 169 18.32 6.08 -1.47
CA ASP A 169 19.48 6.96 -1.67
C ASP A 169 19.54 7.97 -0.51
N ILE A 170 19.82 7.52 0.72
CA ILE A 170 19.83 8.39 1.90
C ILE A 170 21.06 9.29 1.87
N LEU A 171 20.86 10.56 1.52
CA LEU A 171 21.93 11.55 1.33
C LEU A 171 22.96 11.17 0.24
N GLY A 172 22.59 10.29 -0.69
CA GLY A 172 23.48 9.72 -1.69
C GLY A 172 23.31 8.19 -1.78
N THR A 173 24.04 7.56 -2.70
CA THR A 173 23.93 6.12 -2.98
C THR A 173 24.76 5.25 -2.04
N GLU A 174 25.73 5.83 -1.32
CA GLU A 174 26.59 5.09 -0.39
C GLU A 174 25.90 4.99 0.98
N ASN A 175 25.19 3.89 1.21
CA ASN A 175 24.39 3.67 2.42
C ASN A 175 24.83 2.41 3.17
N THR A 176 24.56 2.38 4.48
CA THR A 176 24.77 1.22 5.35
C THR A 176 23.48 0.90 6.10
N VAL A 177 23.21 -0.38 6.35
CA VAL A 177 22.05 -0.79 7.16
C VAL A 177 22.48 -1.03 8.60
N GLN A 178 21.82 -0.36 9.55
CA GLN A 178 22.01 -0.57 10.98
C GLN A 178 20.75 -1.22 11.58
N SER A 179 20.94 -2.37 12.22
CA SER A 179 19.92 -3.02 13.04
C SER A 179 20.00 -2.50 14.47
N MET A 180 18.86 -2.12 15.03
CA MET A 180 18.75 -1.66 16.42
C MET A 180 17.65 -2.45 17.15
N GLY A 181 18.01 -3.03 18.29
CA GLY A 181 17.07 -3.75 19.16
C GLY A 181 17.16 -3.27 20.60
N LYS A 182 16.04 -3.21 21.31
CA LYS A 182 16.04 -3.01 22.76
C LYS A 182 16.32 -4.35 23.43
N VAL A 183 17.30 -4.38 24.33
CA VAL A 183 17.64 -5.60 25.09
C VAL A 183 17.62 -5.31 26.60
N PRO A 184 17.14 -6.25 27.43
CA PRO A 184 17.30 -6.16 28.88
C PRO A 184 18.78 -6.05 29.27
N HIS A 185 19.07 -5.27 30.31
CA HIS A 185 20.44 -5.06 30.77
C HIS A 185 20.48 -4.81 32.28
N ASN A 186 21.39 -5.49 32.97
CA ASN A 186 21.63 -5.28 34.38
C ASN A 186 22.90 -4.45 34.53
N THR A 187 22.81 -3.31 35.21
CA THR A 187 23.96 -2.42 35.38
C THR A 187 23.94 -1.71 36.73
N THR A 188 25.08 -1.15 37.12
CA THR A 188 25.21 -0.27 38.29
C THR A 188 25.48 1.14 37.80
N TYR A 189 24.88 2.13 38.45
CA TYR A 189 25.18 3.53 38.17
C TYR A 189 26.04 4.10 39.31
N PRO A 190 27.01 5.00 39.02
CA PRO A 190 27.86 5.58 40.06
C PRO A 190 27.11 6.14 41.28
N PRO A 191 25.94 6.82 41.13
CA PRO A 191 25.16 7.31 42.27
C PRO A 191 24.56 6.21 43.17
N LEU A 192 24.48 4.97 42.69
CA LEU A 192 23.78 3.87 43.36
C LEU A 192 24.67 2.99 44.24
N ARG A 193 25.95 3.35 44.40
CA ARG A 193 26.90 2.68 45.33
C ARG A 193 26.88 1.14 45.23
N GLY A 194 26.95 0.61 44.01
CA GLY A 194 27.01 -0.83 43.75
C GLY A 194 25.67 -1.56 43.71
N LYS A 195 24.53 -0.87 43.89
CA LYS A 195 23.22 -1.49 43.65
C LYS A 195 23.00 -1.73 42.16
N VAL A 196 22.69 -2.98 41.81
CA VAL A 196 22.35 -3.39 40.44
C VAL A 196 20.90 -3.03 40.15
N LEU A 197 20.67 -2.41 38.99
CA LEU A 197 19.34 -2.14 38.46
C LEU A 197 19.12 -2.93 37.17
N ASN A 198 17.92 -3.47 37.04
CA ASN A 198 17.41 -4.00 35.79
C ASN A 198 16.90 -2.84 34.94
N THR A 199 17.45 -2.70 33.75
CA THR A 199 17.12 -1.62 32.82
C THR A 199 17.10 -2.16 31.39
N ILE A 200 16.96 -1.27 30.42
CA ILE A 200 17.01 -1.57 28.99
C ILE A 200 18.16 -0.80 28.35
N LYS A 201 18.79 -1.38 27.33
CA LYS A 201 19.75 -0.69 26.48
C LYS A 201 19.46 -0.92 25.01
N TRP A 202 19.95 -0.02 24.17
CA TRP A 202 20.00 -0.26 22.73
C TRP A 202 21.18 -1.18 22.41
N ASN A 203 20.90 -2.26 21.68
CA ASN A 203 21.89 -3.03 20.97
C ASN A 203 21.88 -2.56 19.50
N ARG A 204 23.02 -2.08 19.01
CA ARG A 204 23.18 -1.59 17.63
C ARG A 204 24.23 -2.44 16.93
N SER A 205 23.93 -2.91 15.73
CA SER A 205 24.87 -3.61 14.87
C SER A 205 24.68 -3.17 13.42
N TYR A 206 25.77 -3.12 12.66
CA TYR A 206 25.68 -2.94 11.22
C TYR A 206 25.48 -4.30 10.56
N ILE A 207 24.74 -4.32 9.45
CA ILE A 207 24.69 -5.47 8.55
C ILE A 207 25.88 -5.29 7.60
N GLU A 208 26.87 -6.16 7.71
CA GLU A 208 28.14 -6.02 6.99
C GLU A 208 28.15 -6.73 5.63
N ASN A 209 27.25 -7.69 5.43
CA ASN A 209 27.15 -8.51 4.22
C ASN A 209 25.69 -8.88 3.91
N GLU A 210 25.46 -9.39 2.71
CA GLU A 210 24.12 -9.68 2.19
C GLU A 210 23.43 -10.86 2.91
N ASP A 211 24.20 -11.83 3.44
CA ASP A 211 23.66 -13.03 4.09
C ASP A 211 22.93 -12.71 5.41
N GLU A 212 23.39 -11.67 6.12
CA GLU A 212 22.79 -11.21 7.39
C GLU A 212 21.48 -10.42 7.19
N GLY A 213 21.16 -10.03 5.96
CA GLY A 213 20.00 -9.20 5.63
C GLY A 213 18.67 -9.96 5.53
N ALA A 214 18.68 -11.28 5.35
CA ALA A 214 17.47 -12.08 5.11
C ALA A 214 16.76 -12.47 6.43
N LYS A 215 15.48 -12.10 6.57
CA LYS A 215 14.63 -12.51 7.71
C LYS A 215 13.24 -12.94 7.23
N TRP A 216 12.66 -13.93 7.89
CA TRP A 216 11.35 -14.50 7.59
C TRP A 216 10.30 -14.09 8.62
N ALA A 217 9.04 -14.01 8.20
CA ALA A 217 7.88 -13.76 9.07
C ALA A 217 6.79 -14.81 8.80
N GLU A 218 6.08 -15.21 9.85
CA GLU A 218 4.98 -16.20 9.85
C GLU A 218 3.61 -15.48 9.81
N HIS A 219 2.58 -16.15 9.26
CA HIS A 219 1.22 -15.58 9.10
C HIS A 219 0.12 -16.60 9.41
N ASP A 220 -1.03 -16.11 9.89
CA ASP A 220 -2.29 -16.84 10.15
C ASP A 220 -3.46 -16.11 9.46
N ILE A 221 -4.51 -16.83 9.02
CA ILE A 221 -5.72 -16.21 8.42
C ILE A 221 -7.02 -16.85 8.94
N MET A 222 -8.04 -16.03 9.25
CA MET A 222 -9.46 -16.42 9.47
C MET A 222 -10.44 -15.32 9.01
N GLY A 223 -11.47 -15.70 8.25
CA GLY A 223 -12.74 -14.94 8.10
C GLY A 223 -13.06 -14.41 6.71
N ASP A 224 -13.40 -15.30 5.75
CA ASP A 224 -13.30 -14.99 4.30
C ASP A 224 -14.57 -15.19 3.45
N LEU A 225 -15.75 -15.44 4.05
CA LEU A 225 -17.00 -15.60 3.30
C LEU A 225 -17.88 -14.34 3.35
N PRO A 226 -18.47 -13.89 2.22
CA PRO A 226 -18.34 -14.44 0.86
C PRO A 226 -17.02 -14.07 0.16
N THR A 227 -16.32 -13.05 0.66
CA THR A 227 -15.04 -12.56 0.16
C THR A 227 -14.15 -12.19 1.35
N THR A 228 -12.83 -12.31 1.19
CA THR A 228 -11.86 -11.75 2.13
C THR A 228 -12.05 -10.23 2.23
N VAL A 229 -11.90 -9.66 3.41
CA VAL A 229 -12.09 -8.23 3.65
C VAL A 229 -10.76 -7.48 3.72
N PHE A 230 -10.68 -6.35 3.01
CA PHE A 230 -9.50 -5.47 3.00
C PHE A 230 -9.09 -4.96 4.40
N THR A 231 -9.98 -5.02 5.39
CA THR A 231 -9.74 -4.49 6.74
C THR A 231 -8.73 -5.32 7.53
N THR A 232 -8.72 -6.65 7.34
CA THR A 232 -7.86 -7.58 8.08
C THR A 232 -6.71 -8.11 7.22
N ALA A 233 -6.93 -8.32 5.92
CA ALA A 233 -5.88 -8.71 4.98
C ALA A 233 -5.05 -7.49 4.53
N HIS A 234 -4.16 -7.02 5.42
CA HIS A 234 -3.49 -5.72 5.27
C HIS A 234 -2.02 -5.72 5.74
N PRO A 235 -1.09 -6.35 5.00
CA PRO A 235 0.33 -6.12 5.21
C PRO A 235 0.73 -4.68 4.86
N ARG A 236 1.61 -4.11 5.68
CA ARG A 236 2.12 -2.75 5.52
C ARG A 236 3.57 -2.63 5.98
N ILE A 237 4.35 -1.86 5.23
CA ILE A 237 5.67 -1.38 5.63
C ILE A 237 5.64 0.15 5.66
N GLN A 238 6.27 0.74 6.67
CA GLN A 238 6.44 2.18 6.77
C GLN A 238 7.92 2.53 6.93
N PHE A 239 8.37 3.48 6.13
CA PHE A 239 9.70 4.06 6.19
C PHE A 239 9.59 5.44 6.82
N VAL A 240 10.27 5.63 7.95
CA VAL A 240 10.19 6.86 8.77
C VAL A 240 11.58 7.47 8.88
N PRO A 241 11.74 8.79 8.64
CA PRO A 241 13.00 9.46 8.86
C PRO A 241 13.50 9.29 10.30
N THR A 242 14.73 8.80 10.47
CA THR A 242 15.36 8.62 11.79
C THR A 242 16.69 9.38 11.80
N ASN A 243 16.78 10.42 12.65
CA ASN A 243 17.94 11.33 12.69
C ASN A 243 18.32 11.93 11.31
N TYR A 244 17.34 12.10 10.42
CA TYR A 244 17.54 12.66 9.07
C TYR A 244 17.31 14.17 9.04
N LEU A 245 16.40 14.68 9.88
CA LEU A 245 16.11 16.10 10.04
C LEU A 245 16.60 16.56 11.42
N ASP A 246 17.05 17.82 11.51
CA ASP A 246 17.47 18.44 12.77
C ASP A 246 16.30 18.64 13.75
N ILE A 247 15.12 18.92 13.20
CA ILE A 247 13.87 19.13 13.95
C ILE A 247 12.71 18.37 13.28
N GLY A 248 11.67 18.08 14.06
CA GLY A 248 10.47 17.42 13.55
C GLY A 248 9.80 18.23 12.45
N ALA A 249 9.48 17.59 11.32
CA ALA A 249 8.94 18.26 10.14
C ALA A 249 7.56 18.92 10.35
N SER A 250 6.84 18.59 11.42
CA SER A 250 5.55 19.19 11.72
C SER A 250 5.62 20.69 12.02
N VAL A 251 6.77 21.21 12.48
CA VAL A 251 6.93 22.63 12.83
C VAL A 251 6.89 23.59 11.63
N GLU A 252 7.03 23.06 10.41
CA GLU A 252 6.96 23.83 9.16
C GLU A 252 5.56 23.81 8.53
N MET A 253 4.60 23.09 9.14
CA MET A 253 3.26 22.94 8.58
C MET A 253 2.37 24.15 8.94
N ALA A 254 1.67 24.70 7.95
CA ALA A 254 0.67 25.73 8.18
C ALA A 254 -0.62 25.18 8.82
N ASN A 255 -0.96 23.91 8.54
CA ASN A 255 -2.18 23.25 9.02
C ASN A 255 -2.08 22.78 10.48
N MET A 256 -1.72 23.70 11.37
CA MET A 256 -1.63 23.49 12.81
C MET A 256 -2.27 24.65 13.57
N VAL A 257 -2.64 24.40 14.81
CA VAL A 257 -3.26 25.41 15.68
C VAL A 257 -2.63 25.40 17.06
N ARG A 258 -2.52 26.57 17.68
CA ARG A 258 -2.16 26.73 19.09
C ARG A 258 -3.13 27.66 19.78
N THR A 259 -3.67 27.21 20.91
CA THR A 259 -4.61 27.98 21.74
C THR A 259 -4.03 28.17 23.12
N LYS A 260 -4.00 29.41 23.61
CA LYS A 260 -3.69 29.72 25.03
C LYS A 260 -4.97 30.03 25.78
N TYR A 261 -5.03 29.65 27.05
CA TYR A 261 -6.21 29.88 27.88
C TYR A 261 -5.84 30.13 29.33
N GLN A 262 -6.68 30.91 30.01
CA GLN A 262 -6.54 31.20 31.43
C GLN A 262 -7.92 31.53 32.02
N GLY A 263 -8.21 31.07 33.23
CA GLY A 263 -9.45 31.44 33.94
C GLY A 263 -10.74 31.02 33.22
N GLY A 264 -10.71 29.96 32.41
CA GLY A 264 -11.86 29.49 31.62
C GLY A 264 -12.09 30.23 30.30
N VAL A 265 -11.19 31.13 29.90
CA VAL A 265 -11.30 31.91 28.66
C VAL A 265 -10.09 31.63 27.75
N THR A 266 -10.35 31.57 26.44
CA THR A 266 -9.29 31.52 25.42
C THR A 266 -8.68 32.90 25.24
N MET A 267 -7.38 33.01 25.47
CA MET A 267 -6.63 34.27 25.44
C MET A 267 -6.04 34.57 24.07
N ASP A 268 -5.66 33.53 23.32
CA ASP A 268 -4.94 33.65 22.05
C ASP A 268 -5.15 32.38 21.21
N VAL A 269 -5.29 32.55 19.89
CA VAL A 269 -5.40 31.47 18.91
C VAL A 269 -4.49 31.79 17.74
N ILE A 270 -3.51 30.91 17.49
CA ILE A 270 -2.57 31.02 16.39
C ILE A 270 -2.87 29.91 15.39
N ASN A 271 -3.21 30.27 14.15
CA ASN A 271 -3.55 29.35 13.06
C ASN A 271 -2.46 29.23 11.98
N PHE A 272 -1.28 29.83 12.22
CA PHE A 272 -0.08 29.69 11.37
C PHE A 272 -0.27 29.91 9.87
N GLY A 273 -1.25 30.74 9.48
CA GLY A 273 -1.57 31.04 8.08
C GLY A 273 -2.44 30.01 7.37
N ALA A 274 -3.00 29.02 8.08
CA ALA A 274 -4.02 28.15 7.52
C ALA A 274 -5.28 28.95 7.15
N TYR A 275 -5.94 28.51 6.08
CA TYR A 275 -7.19 29.10 5.60
C TYR A 275 -8.29 29.03 6.68
N ASP A 276 -8.87 30.17 7.00
CA ASP A 276 -9.92 30.36 8.01
C ASP A 276 -11.25 30.87 7.41
N GLY A 277 -11.32 30.96 6.08
CA GLY A 277 -12.50 31.42 5.36
C GLY A 277 -13.64 30.38 5.36
N THR A 278 -14.87 30.87 5.31
CA THR A 278 -16.04 30.05 5.01
C THR A 278 -16.26 30.02 3.51
N CYS A 279 -16.55 28.85 2.96
CA CYS A 279 -17.00 28.71 1.58
C CYS A 279 -18.18 27.74 1.52
N ASP A 280 -19.09 27.98 0.58
CA ASP A 280 -20.13 27.03 0.26
C ASP A 280 -19.51 25.90 -0.56
N LEU A 281 -19.80 24.66 -0.16
CA LEU A 281 -19.46 23.47 -0.92
C LEU A 281 -20.73 22.97 -1.59
N ASP A 282 -20.71 22.97 -2.92
CA ASP A 282 -21.78 22.37 -3.69
C ASP A 282 -21.57 20.85 -3.69
N TYR A 283 -22.27 20.19 -2.77
CA TYR A 283 -22.25 18.74 -2.66
C TYR A 283 -23.32 18.16 -3.58
N GLU A 284 -22.92 17.82 -4.79
CA GLU A 284 -23.70 16.87 -5.57
C GLU A 284 -23.58 15.50 -4.89
N PRO A 285 -24.69 14.80 -4.62
CA PRO A 285 -24.62 13.41 -4.20
C PRO A 285 -23.77 12.69 -5.24
N ALA A 286 -22.65 12.13 -4.80
CA ALA A 286 -21.85 11.28 -5.64
C ALA A 286 -22.61 9.97 -5.86
N VAL A 287 -23.66 10.04 -6.68
CA VAL A 287 -24.02 8.93 -7.54
C VAL A 287 -22.79 8.81 -8.42
N VAL A 288 -21.84 7.97 -7.98
CA VAL A 288 -20.72 7.57 -8.80
C VAL A 288 -21.31 7.29 -10.18
N GLY A 289 -20.74 7.88 -11.23
CA GLY A 289 -21.16 7.67 -12.62
C GLY A 289 -20.91 6.23 -13.03
N LEU A 290 -21.48 5.25 -12.32
CA LEU A 290 -21.34 3.82 -12.56
C LEU A 290 -21.89 3.49 -13.94
N TRP A 291 -22.92 4.22 -14.38
CA TRP A 291 -23.46 4.16 -15.74
C TRP A 291 -22.49 4.70 -16.81
N GLU A 292 -21.53 5.54 -16.40
CA GLU A 292 -20.48 6.08 -17.28
C GLU A 292 -19.24 5.17 -17.33
N HIS A 293 -19.11 4.20 -16.42
CA HIS A 293 -18.01 3.25 -16.43
C HIS A 293 -18.00 2.46 -17.75
N LYS A 294 -16.98 2.70 -18.58
CA LYS A 294 -16.85 2.07 -19.92
C LYS A 294 -15.97 0.82 -19.95
N GLY A 295 -15.27 0.52 -18.85
CA GLY A 295 -14.25 -0.52 -18.81
C GLY A 295 -13.06 -0.19 -19.72
N ASP A 296 -12.44 -1.23 -20.28
CA ASP A 296 -11.23 -1.10 -21.09
C ASP A 296 -11.51 -0.48 -22.47
N ALA A 297 -10.72 0.52 -22.84
CA ALA A 297 -10.65 1.05 -24.19
C ALA A 297 -9.45 0.45 -24.93
N VAL A 298 -9.71 -0.25 -26.03
CA VAL A 298 -8.69 -0.93 -26.83
C VAL A 298 -8.43 -0.15 -28.11
N VAL A 299 -7.16 0.13 -28.37
CA VAL A 299 -6.69 0.79 -29.60
C VAL A 299 -5.72 -0.13 -30.33
N ARG A 300 -6.07 -0.54 -31.55
CA ARG A 300 -5.24 -1.43 -32.36
C ARG A 300 -3.92 -0.75 -32.71
N LYS A 301 -2.80 -1.38 -32.35
CA LYS A 301 -1.44 -0.89 -32.67
C LYS A 301 -0.87 -1.48 -33.97
N PHE A 302 -1.40 -2.62 -34.44
CA PHE A 302 -1.02 -3.21 -35.73
C PHE A 302 -2.18 -3.98 -36.40
N PRO A 303 -2.59 -3.60 -37.63
CA PRO A 303 -2.32 -2.31 -38.26
C PRO A 303 -2.76 -1.15 -37.34
N CYS A 304 -1.95 -0.09 -37.25
CA CYS A 304 -2.22 1.01 -36.33
C CYS A 304 -3.53 1.71 -36.72
N SER A 305 -4.47 1.81 -35.79
CA SER A 305 -5.79 2.41 -36.00
C SER A 305 -6.20 3.20 -34.76
N PRO A 306 -5.55 4.36 -34.50
CA PRO A 306 -5.79 5.15 -33.30
C PRO A 306 -7.19 5.77 -33.25
N ASP A 307 -7.79 6.03 -34.41
CA ASP A 307 -9.08 6.72 -34.54
C ASP A 307 -10.30 5.77 -34.45
N ASP A 308 -10.04 4.46 -34.27
CA ASP A 308 -11.07 3.41 -34.20
C ASP A 308 -10.91 2.58 -32.90
N PRO A 309 -11.15 3.19 -31.72
CA PRO A 309 -11.13 2.46 -30.46
C PRO A 309 -12.35 1.54 -30.37
N TYR A 310 -12.16 0.38 -29.75
CA TYR A 310 -13.26 -0.52 -29.41
C TYR A 310 -13.18 -0.90 -27.93
N TYR A 311 -14.27 -1.45 -27.41
CA TYR A 311 -14.42 -1.80 -26.00
C TYR A 311 -14.54 -3.31 -25.84
N GLN A 312 -14.20 -3.81 -24.66
CA GLN A 312 -14.17 -5.24 -24.27
C GLN A 312 -12.98 -6.01 -24.84
N THR A 313 -12.07 -6.39 -23.95
CA THR A 313 -10.92 -7.25 -24.21
C THR A 313 -11.39 -8.70 -24.37
N GLY A 314 -12.10 -9.03 -25.46
CA GLY A 314 -12.15 -10.40 -25.94
C GLY A 314 -10.73 -10.79 -26.34
N SER A 315 -10.20 -11.91 -25.82
CA SER A 315 -8.91 -12.45 -26.24
C SER A 315 -8.80 -12.35 -27.76
N ILE A 316 -7.72 -11.75 -28.30
CA ILE A 316 -7.52 -11.55 -29.74
C ILE A 316 -7.47 -12.86 -30.56
N SER A 317 -7.60 -14.02 -29.92
CA SER A 317 -7.75 -15.32 -30.55
C SER A 317 -9.19 -15.59 -31.03
N GLN A 318 -9.79 -14.71 -31.83
CA GLN A 318 -10.88 -15.06 -32.76
C GLN A 318 -11.21 -13.90 -33.72
N VAL A 319 -10.19 -13.43 -34.45
CA VAL A 319 -10.49 -12.82 -35.74
C VAL A 319 -10.96 -13.97 -36.64
N ASN A 320 -12.28 -14.09 -36.82
CA ASN A 320 -12.89 -14.89 -37.87
C ASN A 320 -12.31 -14.44 -39.22
N ARG A 321 -11.22 -15.08 -39.66
CA ARG A 321 -10.77 -15.03 -41.05
C ARG A 321 -11.73 -15.87 -41.89
N THR A 322 -12.90 -15.33 -42.19
CA THR A 322 -13.64 -15.72 -43.39
C THR A 322 -13.22 -14.77 -44.51
N THR A 323 -11.96 -14.90 -44.93
CA THR A 323 -11.53 -14.35 -46.22
C THR A 323 -12.18 -15.24 -47.27
N LYS A 324 -13.29 -14.78 -47.88
CA LYS A 324 -13.76 -15.35 -49.14
C LYS A 324 -12.64 -15.16 -50.16
N ILE A 325 -11.93 -16.24 -50.45
CA ILE A 325 -11.10 -16.32 -51.66
C ILE A 325 -12.10 -16.49 -52.80
N ASP A 326 -12.35 -15.41 -53.52
CA ASP A 326 -13.04 -15.46 -54.79
C ASP A 326 -12.13 -16.21 -55.77
N ARG A 327 -12.49 -17.46 -56.10
CA ARG A 327 -11.88 -18.20 -57.20
C ARG A 327 -12.75 -17.99 -58.41
N THR A 328 -12.47 -16.93 -59.15
CA THR A 328 -12.85 -16.80 -60.55
C THR A 328 -11.59 -16.47 -61.38
N GLU A 329 -11.42 -17.25 -62.45
CA GLU A 329 -10.53 -17.06 -63.61
C GLU A 329 -9.03 -17.45 -63.47
N GLN A 330 -8.72 -18.71 -63.78
CA GLN A 330 -8.09 -19.13 -65.06
C GLN A 330 -8.15 -20.65 -65.23
#